data_AF-A0A9N9IXY4-F1
#
_entry.id   AF-A0A9N9IXY4-F1
#
_cell.length_a   1.000
_cell.length_b   1.000
_cell.length_c   1.000
_cell.angle_alpha   90.00
_cell.angle_beta   90.00
_cell.angle_gamma   90.00
#
_symmetry.space_group_name_H-M   'P 1'
#
loop_
_entity.id
_entity.type
_entity.pdbx_description
1 polymer ?
#
loop_
_entity_poly.entity_id
_entity_poly.type
_entity_poly.pdbx_seq_one_letter_code
_entity_poly.pdbx_strand_id
1 'polypeptide(L)' 'MPFSLIHAKVLKLKSCINPPANVILNYPPILFIHGVGVAARAWDNFCRWFSNKGYDCCAMSFRGHGQSTKTPKKEQW' A
#
# COMPACT_ATOMS: atom_id res chain seq x y z
N MET A 1 -23.45 -11.85 -24.24
CA MET A 1 -22.88 -10.66 -23.56
C MET A 1 -22.58 -11.03 -22.10
N PRO A 2 -21.43 -11.64 -21.75
CA PRO A 2 -21.17 -12.01 -20.36
C PRO A 2 -20.42 -10.89 -19.64
N PHE A 3 -20.93 -10.55 -18.45
CA PHE A 3 -20.30 -9.66 -17.48
C PHE A 3 -18.93 -10.21 -17.10
N SER A 4 -17.87 -9.45 -17.40
CA SER A 4 -16.52 -9.78 -16.95
C SER A 4 -16.45 -9.55 -15.44
N LEU A 5 -16.25 -10.65 -14.70
CA LEU A 5 -15.73 -10.64 -13.35
C LEU A 5 -14.55 -9.67 -13.31
N ILE A 6 -14.76 -8.54 -12.62
CA ILE A 6 -13.69 -7.61 -12.31
C ILE A 6 -12.74 -8.40 -11.43
N HIS A 7 -11.69 -8.93 -12.07
CA HIS A 7 -10.48 -9.30 -11.40
C HIS A 7 -10.06 -8.04 -10.64
N ALA A 8 -10.39 -7.98 -9.36
CA ALA A 8 -9.61 -7.22 -8.43
C ALA A 8 -8.22 -7.86 -8.52
N LYS A 9 -7.40 -7.32 -9.44
CA LYS A 9 -5.96 -7.49 -9.37
C LYS A 9 -5.67 -7.27 -7.90
N VAL A 10 -5.23 -8.33 -7.23
CA VAL A 10 -4.41 -8.22 -6.03
C VAL A 10 -3.47 -7.10 -6.37
N LEU A 11 -3.72 -5.92 -5.78
CA LEU A 11 -2.89 -4.76 -5.99
C LEU A 11 -1.50 -5.31 -5.75
N LYS A 12 -0.68 -5.33 -6.80
CA LYS A 12 0.68 -5.80 -6.71
C LYS A 12 1.33 -4.79 -5.79
N LEU A 13 1.24 -5.08 -4.50
CA LEU A 13 1.91 -4.43 -3.41
C LEU A 13 3.35 -4.57 -3.82
N LYS A 14 3.86 -3.55 -4.49
CA LYS A 14 5.29 -3.36 -4.59
C LYS A 14 5.68 -3.18 -3.14
N SER A 15 6.10 -4.27 -2.50
CA SER A 15 6.95 -4.19 -1.33
C SER A 15 7.94 -3.09 -1.66
N CYS A 16 7.95 -2.03 -0.86
CA CYS A 16 8.78 -0.87 -1.15
C CYS A 16 10.28 -1.22 -1.09
N ILE A 17 10.61 -2.44 -0.64
CA ILE A 17 11.97 -2.93 -0.42
C ILE A 17 11.98 -4.42 -0.78
N ASN A 18 12.72 -4.81 -1.82
CA ASN A 18 13.01 -6.22 -2.07
C ASN A 18 13.98 -6.67 -0.96
N PRO A 19 13.59 -7.55 0.00
CA PRO A 19 14.60 -8.22 0.80
C PRO A 19 15.53 -9.03 -0.13
N PRO A 20 16.82 -9.18 0.20
CA PRO A 20 17.68 -10.10 -0.55
C PRO A 20 17.02 -11.49 -0.59
N ALA A 21 17.06 -12.12 -1.76
CA ALA A 21 16.15 -13.19 -2.20
C ALA A 21 16.16 -14.52 -1.42
N ASN A 22 16.60 -14.56 -0.16
CA ASN A 22 16.75 -15.81 0.60
C ASN A 22 16.63 -15.66 2.13
N VAL A 23 15.85 -14.70 2.63
CA VAL A 23 15.58 -14.60 4.07
C VAL A 23 14.10 -14.80 4.33
N ILE A 24 13.72 -15.99 4.84
CA ILE A 24 12.37 -16.23 5.36
C ILE A 24 12.31 -15.58 6.74
N LEU A 25 11.80 -14.35 6.80
CA LEU A 25 11.62 -13.62 8.04
C LEU A 25 10.17 -13.79 8.49
N ASN A 26 9.97 -14.59 9.55
CA ASN A 26 8.66 -14.99 10.09
C ASN A 26 7.95 -13.89 10.91
N TYR A 27 8.11 -12.61 10.54
CA TYR A 27 7.38 -11.54 11.20
C TYR A 27 6.04 -11.28 10.53
N PRO A 28 4.96 -11.02 11.29
CA PRO A 28 3.70 -10.63 10.70
C PRO A 28 3.86 -9.30 9.93
N PRO A 29 3.25 -9.15 8.76
CA PRO A 29 3.37 -7.93 7.96
C PRO A 29 2.73 -6.74 8.69
N ILE A 30 3.33 -5.56 8.51
CA ILE A 30 2.86 -4.31 9.12
C ILE A 30 2.17 -3.45 8.06
N LEU A 31 0.93 -3.06 8.33
CA LEU A 31 0.19 -2.08 7.54
C LEU A 31 0.13 -0.75 8.28
N PHE A 32 0.71 0.29 7.69
CA PHE A 32 0.64 1.66 8.17
C PHE A 32 -0.55 2.40 7.56
N ILE A 33 -1.38 2.97 8.43
CA ILE A 33 -2.56 3.75 8.08
C ILE A 33 -2.32 5.20 8.48
N HIS A 34 -2.54 6.14 7.56
CA HIS A 34 -2.33 7.55 7.82
C HIS A 34 -3.59 8.23 8.38
N GLY A 35 -3.39 9.31 9.14
CA GLY A 35 -4.46 10.18 9.63
C GLY A 35 -4.88 11.26 8.62
N VAL A 36 -5.61 12.26 9.10
CA VAL A 36 -6.07 13.40 8.30
C VAL A 36 -4.90 14.30 7.86
N GLY A 37 -4.96 14.82 6.63
CA GLY A 37 -4.00 15.81 6.13
C GLY A 37 -2.66 15.25 5.65
N VAL A 38 -2.51 13.92 5.65
CA VAL A 38 -1.28 13.21 5.23
C VAL A 38 -1.60 12.07 4.26
N ALA A 39 -0.55 11.38 3.81
CA ALA A 39 -0.65 10.23 2.90
C ALA A 39 0.32 9.13 3.35
N ALA A 40 0.39 8.01 2.61
CA ALA A 40 1.29 6.88 2.90
C ALA A 40 2.74 7.31 3.21
N ARG A 41 3.22 8.35 2.53
CA ARG A 41 4.59 8.88 2.64
C ARG A 41 4.98 9.34 4.05
N ALA A 42 4.01 9.67 4.91
CA ALA A 42 4.27 10.00 6.31
C ALA A 42 5.00 8.87 7.06
N TRP A 43 4.90 7.63 6.55
CA TRP A 43 5.47 6.44 7.15
C TRP A 43 6.81 5.99 6.54
N ASP A 44 7.38 6.71 5.57
CA ASP A 44 8.60 6.29 4.85
C ASP A 44 9.75 5.90 5.81
N ASN A 45 9.97 6.71 6.85
CA ASN A 45 11.03 6.46 7.84
C ASN A 45 10.76 5.19 8.65
N PHE A 46 9.51 4.95 9.04
CA PHE A 46 9.11 3.78 9.83
C PHE A 46 9.15 2.51 8.99
N CYS A 47 8.58 2.55 7.78
CA CYS A 47 8.67 1.44 6.83
C CYS A 47 10.13 1.04 6.58
N ARG A 48 11.04 2.02 6.40
CA ARG A 48 12.47 1.75 6.25
C ARG A 48 13.10 1.14 7.51
N TRP A 49 12.72 1.62 8.69
CA TRP A 49 13.28 1.12 9.95
C TRP A 49 12.84 -0.32 10.26
N PHE A 50 11.58 -0.67 9.99
CA PHE A 50 11.01 -2.00 10.23
C PHE A 50 11.44 -3.02 9.17
N SER A 51 11.47 -2.64 7.90
CA SER A 51 12.00 -3.50 6.83
C SER A 51 13.48 -3.84 7.02
N ASN A 52 14.30 -2.91 7.51
CA ASN A 52 15.70 -3.20 7.89
C ASN A 52 15.83 -4.26 9.00
N LYS A 53 14.75 -4.54 9.75
CA LYS A 53 14.67 -5.60 10.77
C LYS A 53 13.99 -6.87 10.27
N GLY A 54 13.55 -6.88 9.01
CA GLY A 54 12.94 -8.04 8.39
C GLY A 54 11.42 -8.06 8.35
N TYR A 55 10.75 -6.96 8.69
CA TYR A 55 9.31 -6.87 8.56
C TYR A 55 8.90 -6.50 7.13
N ASP A 56 7.95 -7.23 6.57
CA ASP A 56 7.22 -6.76 5.39
C ASP A 56 6.34 -5.57 5.78
N CYS A 57 6.59 -4.43 5.15
CA CYS A 57 5.91 -3.17 5.47
C CYS A 57 5.11 -2.65 4.27
N CYS A 58 3.89 -2.22 4.53
CA CYS A 58 3.05 -1.52 3.56
C CYS A 58 2.52 -0.22 4.16
N ALA A 59 2.52 0.86 3.38
CA ALA A 59 1.81 2.08 3.69
C ALA A 59 0.79 2.38 2.59
N MET A 60 -0.47 2.61 2.96
CA MET A 60 -1.57 2.87 2.04
C MET A 60 -1.96 4.34 2.05
N SER A 61 -2.28 4.92 0.88
CA SER A 61 -2.95 6.23 0.79
C SER A 61 -4.43 6.04 0.50
N PHE A 62 -5.31 6.61 1.31
CA PHE A 62 -6.76 6.58 1.05
C PHE A 62 -7.12 7.30 -0.25
N ARG A 63 -8.31 7.01 -0.80
CA ARG A 63 -8.84 7.74 -1.98
C ARG A 63 -8.82 9.25 -1.71
N GLY A 64 -8.46 10.01 -2.74
CA GLY A 64 -8.30 11.47 -2.62
C GLY A 64 -7.05 11.96 -1.87
N HIS A 65 -6.21 11.06 -1.34
CA HIS A 65 -4.96 11.41 -0.66
C HIS A 65 -3.74 10.95 -1.47
N GLY A 66 -2.62 11.67 -1.33
CA GLY A 66 -1.37 11.34 -2.01
C GLY A 66 -1.55 11.21 -3.52
N GLN A 67 -1.07 10.10 -4.08
CA GLN A 67 -1.20 9.76 -5.50
C GLN A 67 -2.37 8.80 -5.78
N SER A 68 -3.21 8.50 -4.79
CA SER A 68 -4.36 7.62 -4.97
C SER A 68 -5.46 8.30 -5.79
N THR A 69 -6.25 7.47 -6.48
CA THR A 69 -7.37 7.94 -7.31
C THR A 69 -8.29 8.85 -6.50
N LYS A 70 -8.61 10.01 -7.08
CA LYS A 70 -9.59 10.93 -6.52
C LYS A 70 -11.00 10.38 -6.74
N THR A 71 -11.93 10.73 -5.86
CA THR A 71 -13.34 10.39 -6.12
C THR A 71 -13.78 11.11 -7.39
N PRO A 72 -14.42 10.40 -8.35
CA PRO A 72 -14.94 11.02 -9.55
C PRO A 72 -15.96 12.11 -9.17
N LYS A 73 -16.05 13.13 -10.01
CA LYS A 73 -17.00 14.22 -9.76
C LYS A 73 -18.42 13.68 -9.71
N LYS A 74 -19.27 14.30 -8.90
CA LYS A 74 -20.66 13.88 -8.70
C LYS A 74 -21.44 13.82 -10.01
N GLU A 75 -21.07 14.62 -11.01
CA GLU A 75 -21.69 14.63 -12.35
C GLU A 75 -21.40 13.37 -13.20
N GLN A 76 -20.58 12.44 -12.73
CA GLN A 76 -20.11 11.26 -13.50
C GLN A 76 -20.69 9.93 -12.99
N TRP A 77 -21.84 9.97 -12.29
CA TRP A 77 -22.54 8.81 -11.74
C TRP A 77 -23.94 8.67 -12.35
#